data_AF-A0A6B3EXN3-F1
#
_entry.id   AF-A0A6B3EXN3-F1
#
_cell.length_a   1.000
_cell.length_b   1.000
_cell.length_c   1.000
_cell.angle_alpha   90.00
_cell.angle_beta   90.00
_cell.angle_gamma   90.00
#
_symmetry.space_group_name_H-M   'P 1'
#
loop_
_entity.id
_entity.type
_entity.pdbx_description
1 polymer ?
#
loop_
_entity_poly.entity_id
_entity_poly.type
_entity_poly.pdbx_seq_one_letter_code
_entity_poly.pdbx_strand_id
1 'polypeptide(L)'
;HKDSRNHYQVAARRGERLPVAIAFGCPPAVTYAATAPLPGNMDEYLLAGFVQGKRVDMVDCVSVPLQVPARAEVVLEGWLEPGKTLPEGPFGDHTGFYTPQEPFPALTIDTVTMRKRPLLQSVVVGRPPTEDGPLARATERFFLPLLKVIVPDIVDYH
;
A
#
# COMPACT_ATOMS: atom_id res chain seq x y z
N HIS A 1 9.02 8.37 6.31
CA HIS A 1 9.97 7.46 5.66
C HIS A 1 9.32 6.57 4.60
N LYS A 2 7.97 6.50 4.50
CA LYS A 2 7.29 5.86 3.36
C LYS A 2 7.31 6.78 2.13
N ASP A 3 7.31 6.21 0.93
CA ASP A 3 7.37 6.97 -0.34
C ASP A 3 6.17 7.90 -0.52
N SER A 4 4.97 7.46 -0.14
CA SER A 4 3.77 8.30 -0.10
C SER A 4 3.94 9.57 0.74
N ARG A 5 4.66 9.50 1.87
CA ARG A 5 4.97 10.67 2.70
C ARG A 5 5.95 11.61 2.00
N ASN A 6 6.92 11.07 1.26
CA ASN A 6 7.85 11.88 0.48
C ASN A 6 7.11 12.62 -0.64
N HIS A 7 6.20 11.96 -1.36
CA HIS A 7 5.33 12.60 -2.36
C HIS A 7 4.51 13.74 -1.76
N TYR A 8 3.88 13.52 -0.60
CA TYR A 8 3.13 14.58 0.10
C TYR A 8 4.02 15.74 0.52
N GLN A 9 5.20 15.48 1.06
CA GLN A 9 6.14 16.54 1.46
C GLN A 9 6.62 17.38 0.26
N VAL A 10 6.89 16.75 -0.88
CA VAL A 10 7.27 17.45 -2.11
C VAL A 10 6.11 18.33 -2.61
N ALA A 11 4.90 17.76 -2.70
CA ALA A 11 3.70 18.49 -3.12
C ALA A 11 3.40 19.67 -2.19
N ALA A 12 3.47 19.46 -0.86
CA ALA A 12 3.26 20.49 0.14
C ALA A 12 4.29 21.63 0.05
N ARG A 13 5.58 21.32 -0.19
CA ARG A 13 6.62 22.34 -0.41
C ARG A 13 6.39 23.17 -1.68
N ARG A 14 5.72 22.59 -2.67
CA ARG A 14 5.35 23.26 -3.92
C ARG A 14 4.01 24.00 -3.83
N GLY A 15 3.25 23.82 -2.75
CA GLY A 15 1.88 24.33 -2.64
C GLY A 15 0.90 23.64 -3.60
N GLU A 16 1.22 22.43 -4.05
CA GLU A 16 0.43 21.66 -5.02
C GLU A 16 -0.41 20.60 -4.31
N ARG A 17 -1.65 20.40 -4.75
CA ARG A 17 -2.50 19.29 -4.30
C ARG A 17 -1.90 17.98 -4.76
N LEU A 18 -1.89 16.97 -3.91
CA LEU A 18 -1.41 15.63 -4.27
C LEU A 18 -2.60 14.73 -4.62
N PRO A 19 -2.71 14.20 -5.86
CA PRO A 19 -3.73 13.22 -6.20
C PRO A 19 -3.45 11.89 -5.49
N VAL A 20 -4.51 11.24 -5.02
CA VAL A 20 -4.44 9.94 -4.33
C VAL A 20 -5.56 9.03 -4.85
N ALA A 21 -5.22 7.77 -5.09
CA ALA A 21 -6.18 6.70 -5.33
C ALA A 21 -5.91 5.54 -4.37
N ILE A 22 -6.95 5.01 -3.72
CA ILE A 22 -6.87 3.88 -2.80
C ILE A 22 -7.74 2.76 -3.37
N ALA A 23 -7.12 1.62 -3.68
CA ALA A 23 -7.81 0.45 -4.25
C ALA A 23 -7.92 -0.68 -3.22
N PHE A 24 -9.16 -1.12 -2.93
CA PHE A 24 -9.49 -2.22 -2.04
C PHE A 24 -9.84 -3.48 -2.83
N GLY A 25 -9.54 -4.65 -2.27
CA GLY A 25 -9.86 -5.94 -2.90
C GLY A 25 -9.09 -6.16 -4.20
N CYS A 26 -7.84 -5.70 -4.26
CA CYS A 26 -6.96 -5.93 -5.40
C CYS A 26 -6.64 -7.43 -5.59
N PRO A 27 -6.19 -7.84 -6.78
CA PRO A 27 -5.65 -9.19 -6.97
C PRO A 27 -4.59 -9.52 -5.91
N PRO A 28 -4.55 -10.76 -5.37
CA PRO A 28 -3.70 -11.09 -4.21
C PRO A 28 -2.21 -10.76 -4.40
N ALA A 29 -1.67 -10.93 -5.62
CA ALA A 29 -0.29 -10.59 -5.92
C ALA A 29 -0.01 -9.08 -5.81
N VAL A 30 -0.99 -8.23 -6.17
CA VAL A 30 -0.90 -6.76 -6.00
C VAL A 30 -0.94 -6.40 -4.52
N THR A 31 -1.88 -6.99 -3.77
CA THR A 31 -2.00 -6.76 -2.33
C THR A 31 -0.72 -7.14 -1.59
N TYR A 32 -0.09 -8.27 -1.94
CA TYR A 32 1.21 -8.65 -1.39
C TYR A 32 2.32 -7.69 -1.83
N ALA A 33 2.43 -7.40 -3.14
CA ALA A 33 3.50 -6.56 -3.67
C ALA A 33 3.53 -5.16 -3.05
N ALA A 34 2.36 -4.58 -2.72
CA ALA A 34 2.25 -3.30 -2.01
C ALA A 34 2.84 -3.31 -0.58
N THR A 35 3.10 -4.50 -0.01
CA THR A 35 3.75 -4.66 1.29
C THR A 35 5.25 -4.99 1.19
N ALA A 36 5.71 -5.38 0.00
CA ALA A 36 7.07 -5.86 -0.18
C ALA A 36 8.10 -4.71 -0.05
N PRO A 37 9.27 -4.97 0.55
CA PRO A 37 10.32 -3.97 0.74
C PRO A 37 11.10 -3.77 -0.57
N LEU A 38 10.51 -3.05 -1.52
CA LEU A 38 11.15 -2.73 -2.79
C LEU A 38 11.99 -1.44 -2.70
N PRO A 39 13.05 -1.32 -3.52
CA PRO A 39 13.71 -0.05 -3.75
C PRO A 39 12.70 0.97 -4.32
N GLY A 40 12.75 2.23 -3.87
CA GLY A 40 11.76 3.26 -4.28
C GLY A 40 11.78 3.65 -5.77
N ASN A 41 12.71 3.11 -6.57
CA ASN A 41 12.74 3.25 -8.03
C ASN A 41 12.17 2.01 -8.76
N MET A 42 11.65 1.02 -8.03
CA MET A 42 11.06 -0.18 -8.58
C MET A 42 9.54 -0.16 -8.38
N ASP A 43 8.82 -0.37 -9.47
CA ASP A 43 7.36 -0.39 -9.48
C ASP A 43 6.81 -1.67 -8.84
N GLU A 44 5.99 -1.54 -7.81
CA GLU A 44 5.33 -2.65 -7.12
C GLU A 44 4.46 -3.50 -8.07
N TYR A 45 3.89 -2.91 -9.13
CA TYR A 45 3.13 -3.66 -10.14
C TYR A 45 4.01 -4.60 -10.98
N LEU A 46 5.31 -4.30 -11.14
CA LEU A 46 6.25 -5.22 -11.77
C LEU A 46 6.45 -6.46 -10.89
N LEU A 47 6.63 -6.27 -9.58
CA LEU A 47 6.73 -7.39 -8.64
C LEU A 47 5.43 -8.20 -8.63
N ALA A 48 4.28 -7.54 -8.55
CA ALA A 48 2.97 -8.21 -8.61
C ALA A 48 2.84 -9.06 -9.88
N GLY A 49 3.26 -8.50 -11.03
CA GLY A 49 3.25 -9.17 -12.31
C GLY A 49 4.19 -10.38 -12.38
N PHE A 50 5.38 -10.27 -11.79
CA PHE A 50 6.33 -11.36 -11.64
C PHE A 50 5.75 -12.50 -10.78
N VAL A 51 5.19 -12.18 -9.62
CA VAL A 51 4.61 -13.16 -8.68
C VAL A 51 3.44 -13.93 -9.31
N GLN A 52 2.56 -13.26 -10.07
CA GLN A 52 1.42 -13.92 -10.71
C GLN A 52 1.70 -14.46 -12.13
N GLY A 53 2.93 -14.30 -12.64
CA GLY A 53 3.33 -14.77 -13.98
C GLY A 53 2.66 -14.05 -15.16
N LYS A 54 2.03 -12.90 -14.93
CA LYS A 54 1.36 -12.10 -15.96
C LYS A 54 1.25 -10.64 -15.54
N ARG A 55 1.15 -9.72 -16.50
CA ARG A 55 0.97 -8.29 -16.21
C ARG A 55 -0.30 -8.03 -15.40
N VAL A 56 -0.25 -7.00 -14.54
CA VAL A 56 -1.42 -6.50 -13.83
C VAL A 56 -2.25 -5.67 -14.80
N ASP A 57 -3.53 -5.98 -14.93
CA ASP A 57 -4.45 -5.17 -15.73
C ASP A 57 -4.74 -3.86 -14.97
N MET A 58 -4.45 -2.73 -15.60
CA MET A 58 -4.63 -1.39 -15.03
C MET A 58 -5.77 -0.66 -15.73
N VAL A 59 -6.38 0.30 -15.04
CA VAL A 59 -7.39 1.22 -15.57
C VAL A 59 -7.12 2.62 -15.05
N ASP A 60 -7.41 3.63 -15.87
CA ASP A 60 -7.33 5.03 -15.45
C ASP A 60 -8.41 5.34 -14.40
N CYS A 61 -8.02 6.11 -13.39
CA CYS A 61 -8.94 6.73 -12.46
C CYS A 61 -9.86 7.75 -13.16
N VAL A 62 -11.02 8.00 -12.57
CA VAL A 62 -12.04 8.89 -13.15
C VAL A 62 -11.73 10.37 -12.89
N SER A 63 -11.28 10.72 -11.68
CA SER A 63 -11.14 12.11 -11.23
C SER A 63 -9.70 12.53 -10.90
N VAL A 64 -8.76 11.58 -10.85
CA VAL A 64 -7.34 11.85 -10.59
C VAL A 64 -6.47 11.26 -11.72
N PRO A 65 -5.30 11.87 -12.03
CA PRO A 65 -4.41 11.40 -13.10
C PRO A 65 -3.55 10.20 -12.65
N LEU A 66 -4.19 9.15 -12.15
CA LEU A 66 -3.55 7.93 -11.66
C LEU A 66 -4.16 6.69 -12.31
N GLN A 67 -3.47 5.56 -12.19
CA GLN A 67 -3.99 4.26 -12.60
C GLN A 67 -4.10 3.33 -11.39
N VAL A 68 -5.11 2.47 -11.41
CA VAL A 68 -5.38 1.46 -10.37
C VAL A 68 -5.59 0.09 -11.01
N PRO A 69 -5.46 -1.02 -10.25
CA PRO A 69 -5.78 -2.34 -10.76
C PRO A 69 -7.22 -2.43 -11.24
N ALA A 70 -7.43 -2.79 -12.51
CA ALA A 70 -8.75 -2.86 -13.15
C ALA A 70 -9.71 -3.86 -12.48
N ARG A 71 -9.17 -4.75 -11.63
CA ARG A 71 -9.91 -5.79 -10.93
C ARG A 71 -10.17 -5.48 -9.46
N ALA A 72 -9.84 -4.28 -8.97
CA ALA A 72 -10.17 -3.85 -7.62
C ALA A 72 -11.69 -3.91 -7.36
N GLU A 73 -12.07 -4.14 -6.10
CA GLU A 73 -13.47 -4.21 -5.67
C GLU A 73 -14.07 -2.82 -5.46
N VAL A 74 -13.29 -1.93 -4.82
CA VAL A 74 -13.65 -0.53 -4.53
C VAL A 74 -12.42 0.35 -4.74
N VAL A 75 -12.59 1.51 -5.37
CA VAL A 75 -11.53 2.52 -5.51
C VAL A 75 -12.05 3.86 -4.97
N LEU A 76 -11.26 4.48 -4.10
CA LEU A 76 -11.48 5.83 -3.61
C LEU A 76 -10.48 6.76 -4.29
N GLU A 77 -10.96 7.85 -4.88
CA GLU A 77 -10.14 8.84 -5.59
C GLU A 77 -10.34 10.20 -4.96
N GLY A 78 -9.25 10.96 -4.84
CA GLY A 78 -9.29 12.24 -4.16
C GLY A 78 -7.95 12.94 -4.07
N TRP A 79 -7.90 13.93 -3.18
CA TRP A 79 -6.77 14.86 -3.10
C TRP A 79 -6.38 15.16 -1.65
N LEU A 80 -5.08 15.29 -1.44
CA LEU A 80 -4.50 15.89 -0.23
C LEU A 80 -4.21 17.36 -0.49
N GLU A 81 -4.75 18.22 0.36
CA GLU A 81 -4.44 19.66 0.36
C GLU A 81 -3.13 19.92 1.12
N PRO A 82 -2.22 20.78 0.60
CA PRO A 82 -1.03 21.20 1.32
C PRO A 82 -1.32 21.71 2.74
N GLY A 83 -0.69 21.11 3.74
CA GLY A 83 -0.78 21.56 5.13
C GLY A 83 -2.10 21.24 5.83
N LYS A 84 -3.09 20.67 5.15
CA LYS A 84 -4.36 20.27 5.77
C LYS A 84 -4.19 18.95 6.50
N THR A 85 -4.29 18.99 7.82
CA THR A 85 -4.21 17.80 8.68
C THR A 85 -5.44 17.67 9.57
N LEU A 86 -5.77 16.44 9.94
CA LEU A 86 -6.79 16.11 10.93
C LEU A 86 -6.18 15.18 12.00
N PRO A 87 -6.75 15.16 13.22
CA PRO A 87 -6.33 14.20 14.23
C PRO A 87 -6.66 12.77 13.80
N GLU A 88 -5.68 11.87 13.89
CA GLU A 88 -5.80 10.42 13.69
C GLU A 88 -5.52 9.70 15.00
N GLY A 89 -6.23 8.61 15.26
CA GLY A 89 -6.12 7.83 16.49
C GLY A 89 -6.90 8.42 17.70
N PRO A 90 -6.78 7.79 18.88
CA PRO A 90 -5.90 6.66 19.17
C PRO A 90 -6.34 5.38 18.45
N PHE A 91 -5.38 4.53 18.08
CA PHE A 91 -5.66 3.27 17.37
C PHE A 91 -4.80 2.12 17.92
N GLY A 92 -5.30 0.89 17.84
CA GLY A 92 -4.55 -0.31 18.25
C GLY A 92 -3.45 -0.64 17.24
N ASP A 93 -2.24 -0.87 17.73
CA ASP A 93 -1.05 -1.11 16.91
C ASP A 93 -0.56 -2.57 17.01
N HIS A 94 0.32 -2.96 16.08
CA HIS A 94 0.93 -4.29 15.99
C HIS A 94 1.74 -4.69 17.23
N THR A 95 2.04 -3.73 18.12
CA THR A 95 2.64 -3.98 19.43
C THR A 95 1.65 -4.56 20.45
N GLY A 96 0.35 -4.52 20.15
CA GLY A 96 -0.74 -4.84 21.08
C GLY A 96 -1.15 -3.68 21.99
N PHE A 97 -0.62 -2.47 21.77
CA PHE A 97 -0.92 -1.26 22.54
C PHE A 97 -1.56 -0.18 21.64
N TYR A 98 -2.08 0.88 22.26
CA TYR A 98 -2.62 2.02 21.54
C TYR A 98 -1.53 3.04 21.20
N THR A 99 -1.56 3.54 19.97
CA THR A 99 -0.85 4.77 19.61
C THR A 99 -1.63 6.00 20.07
N PRO A 100 -0.95 7.06 20.52
CA PRO A 100 -1.61 8.32 20.85
C PRO A 100 -2.16 8.99 19.59
N GLN A 101 -3.06 9.95 19.80
CA GLN A 101 -3.59 10.76 18.71
C GLN A 101 -2.53 11.74 18.19
N GLU A 102 -2.38 11.83 16.86
CA GLU A 102 -1.44 12.74 16.19
C GLU A 102 -2.08 13.37 14.94
N PRO A 103 -1.58 14.52 14.44
CA PRO A 103 -2.09 15.13 13.21
C PRO A 103 -1.53 14.43 11.95
N PHE A 104 -2.42 14.01 11.04
CA PHE A 104 -2.06 13.40 9.75
C PHE A 104 -2.71 14.12 8.56
N PRO A 105 -2.13 14.04 7.34
CA PRO A 105 -2.72 14.61 6.13
C PRO A 105 -4.16 14.14 5.89
N ALA A 106 -5.06 15.07 5.61
CA ALA A 106 -6.49 14.78 5.47
C ALA A 106 -6.88 14.58 4.00
N LEU A 107 -7.16 13.34 3.62
CA LEU A 107 -7.60 12.99 2.28
C LEU A 107 -9.07 13.39 2.07
N THR A 108 -9.32 14.24 1.06
CA THR A 108 -10.68 14.56 0.61
C THR A 108 -11.02 13.62 -0.53
N ILE A 109 -12.09 12.83 -0.37
CA ILE A 109 -12.57 11.88 -1.39
C ILE A 109 -13.61 12.55 -2.28
N ASP A 110 -13.32 12.61 -3.57
CA ASP A 110 -14.20 13.22 -4.56
C ASP A 110 -14.97 12.16 -5.36
N THR A 111 -14.43 10.95 -5.47
CA THR A 111 -15.04 9.89 -6.30
C THR A 111 -14.85 8.53 -5.66
N VAL A 112 -15.91 7.72 -5.73
CA VAL A 112 -15.89 6.31 -5.34
C VAL A 112 -16.38 5.49 -6.52
N THR A 113 -15.56 4.56 -7.00
CA THR A 113 -15.95 3.58 -8.01
C THR A 113 -15.91 2.18 -7.41
N MET A 114 -16.81 1.29 -7.85
CA MET A 114 -16.91 -0.06 -7.30
C MET A 114 -17.56 -1.03 -8.27
N ARG A 115 -17.34 -2.33 -8.03
CA ARG A 115 -18.08 -3.40 -8.71
C ARG A 115 -19.55 -3.39 -8.28
N LYS A 116 -20.43 -4.04 -9.07
CA LYS A 116 -21.88 -4.12 -8.77
C LYS A 116 -22.21 -4.75 -7.40
N ARG A 117 -21.36 -5.64 -6.91
CA ARG A 117 -21.48 -6.32 -5.61
C ARG A 117 -20.08 -6.40 -5.00
N PRO A 118 -19.57 -5.31 -4.41
CA PRO A 118 -18.18 -5.22 -4.01
C PRO A 118 -17.94 -5.97 -2.70
N LEU A 119 -16.75 -6.51 -2.55
CA LEU A 119 -16.24 -7.02 -1.27
C LEU A 119 -15.24 -6.01 -0.68
N LEU A 120 -15.52 -5.52 0.52
CA LEU A 120 -14.57 -4.67 1.24
C LEU A 120 -13.58 -5.54 2.01
N GLN A 121 -12.39 -5.70 1.45
CA GLN A 121 -11.28 -6.33 2.16
C GLN A 121 -10.83 -5.41 3.30
N SER A 122 -10.81 -5.93 4.52
CA SER A 122 -10.32 -5.24 5.71
C SER A 122 -9.53 -6.22 6.58
N VAL A 123 -8.69 -5.67 7.44
CA VAL A 123 -7.90 -6.39 8.45
C VAL A 123 -8.01 -5.65 9.78
N VAL A 124 -7.76 -6.35 10.88
CA VAL A 124 -7.70 -5.73 12.21
C VAL A 124 -6.29 -5.94 12.75
N VAL A 125 -5.63 -4.83 13.09
CA VAL A 125 -4.30 -4.86 13.68
C VAL A 125 -4.42 -4.96 15.21
N GLY A 126 -3.50 -5.69 15.84
CA GLY A 126 -3.48 -5.85 17.29
C GLY A 126 -2.30 -6.68 17.75
N ARG A 127 -2.46 -7.40 18.86
CA ARG A 127 -1.40 -8.26 19.40
C ARG A 127 -1.11 -9.42 18.43
N PRO A 128 0.16 -9.66 18.05
CA PRO A 128 0.52 -10.75 17.14
C PRO A 128 0.14 -12.14 17.69
N PRO A 129 -0.10 -13.14 16.83
CA PRO A 129 0.02 -13.08 15.37
C PRO A 129 -1.24 -12.51 14.69
N THR A 130 -1.03 -11.62 13.72
CA THR A 130 -2.05 -11.07 12.82
C THR A 130 -1.68 -11.37 11.35
N GLU A 131 -2.47 -10.89 10.39
CA GLU A 131 -2.30 -11.16 8.95
C GLU A 131 -0.93 -10.71 8.39
N ASP A 132 -0.26 -9.78 9.06
CA ASP A 132 1.11 -9.32 8.76
C ASP A 132 2.17 -10.41 8.96
N GLY A 133 1.98 -11.34 9.90
CA GLY A 133 2.90 -12.44 10.16
C GLY A 133 3.09 -13.38 8.97
N PRO A 134 2.01 -13.97 8.41
CA PRO A 134 2.08 -14.74 7.18
C PRO A 134 2.64 -13.96 5.98
N LEU A 135 2.35 -12.66 5.85
CA LEU A 135 2.91 -11.81 4.79
C LEU A 135 4.43 -11.62 4.93
N ALA A 136 4.93 -11.47 6.16
CA ALA A 136 6.37 -11.42 6.42
C ALA A 136 7.07 -12.72 6.03
N ARG A 137 6.47 -13.88 6.36
CA ARG A 137 6.98 -15.20 5.94
C ARG A 137 6.95 -15.38 4.42
N ALA A 138 5.95 -14.83 3.73
CA ALA A 138 5.95 -14.84 2.27
C ALA A 138 7.12 -14.01 1.71
N THR A 139 7.35 -12.81 2.26
CA THR A 139 8.51 -11.96 1.92
C THR A 139 9.82 -12.71 2.11
N GLU A 140 9.98 -13.41 3.23
CA GLU A 140 11.14 -14.25 3.50
C GLU A 140 11.43 -15.25 2.38
N ARG A 141 10.39 -15.97 1.93
CA ARG A 141 10.54 -16.97 0.86
C ARG A 141 10.79 -16.35 -0.51
N PHE A 142 10.14 -15.22 -0.82
CA PHE A 142 10.30 -14.55 -2.11
C PHE A 142 11.68 -13.91 -2.28
N PHE A 143 12.28 -13.41 -1.20
CA PHE A 143 13.58 -12.72 -1.26
C PHE A 143 14.78 -13.63 -0.95
N LEU A 144 14.57 -14.84 -0.41
CA LEU A 144 15.64 -15.81 -0.16
C LEU A 144 16.54 -16.07 -1.39
N PRO A 145 16.03 -16.27 -2.63
CA PRO A 145 16.89 -16.46 -3.79
C PRO A 145 17.79 -15.25 -4.07
N LEU A 146 17.28 -14.04 -3.89
CA LEU A 146 18.05 -12.81 -4.05
C LEU A 146 19.12 -12.69 -2.96
N LEU A 147 18.78 -13.01 -1.71
CA LEU A 147 19.72 -13.00 -0.60
C LEU A 147 20.87 -13.99 -0.81
N LYS A 148 20.60 -15.18 -1.38
CA LYS A 148 21.64 -16.15 -1.75
C LYS A 148 22.60 -15.65 -2.84
N VAL A 149 22.17 -14.74 -3.70
CA VAL A 149 23.07 -14.10 -4.67
C VAL A 149 24.01 -13.11 -3.98
N ILE A 150 23.51 -12.39 -2.97
CA ILE A 150 24.28 -11.36 -2.24
C ILE A 150 25.21 -12.01 -1.21
N VAL A 151 24.72 -13.01 -0.48
CA VAL A 151 25.43 -13.74 0.56
C VAL A 151 25.25 -15.24 0.30
N PRO A 152 26.14 -15.86 -0.49
CA PRO A 152 26.01 -17.26 -0.92
C PRO A 152 25.98 -18.30 0.20
N ASP A 153 26.54 -17.96 1.37
CA ASP A 153 26.58 -18.84 2.54
C ASP A 153 25.21 -18.99 3.24
N ILE A 154 24.24 -18.10 2.93
CA ILE A 154 22.89 -18.21 3.48
C ILE A 154 22.22 -19.45 2.90
N VAL A 155 21.94 -20.44 3.75
CA VAL A 155 21.16 -21.63 3.38
C VAL A 155 19.67 -21.35 3.49
N ASP A 156 19.26 -20.74 4.62
CA ASP A 156 17.88 -20.36 4.93
C ASP A 156 17.85 -19.25 6.02
N TYR A 157 16.70 -18.59 6.22
CA TYR A 157 16.45 -17.65 7.33
C TYR A 157 14.95 -17.61 7.72
N HIS A 158 14.65 -17.30 8.99
CA HIS A 158 13.31 -17.24 9.57
C HIS A 158 13.18 -16.09 10.58
#